data_AF-A0A1Z9A9H2-F1
#
_entry.id   AF-A0A1Z9A9H2-F1
#
_cell.length_a   1.000
_cell.length_b   1.000
_cell.length_c   1.000
_cell.angle_alpha   90.00
_cell.angle_beta   90.00
_cell.angle_gamma   90.00
#
_symmetry.space_group_name_H-M   'P 1'
#
loop_
_entity.id
_entity.type
_entity.pdbx_description
1 polymer ?
#
loop_
_entity_poly.entity_id
_entity_poly.type
_entity_poly.pdbx_seq_one_letter_code
_entity_poly.pdbx_strand_id
1 'polypeptide(L)'
;MKKLTFENIGMGGVLGLMSFFLWSCENADDIQELEDSIDSITGSLVDVESRLEEEEEKLARLKEWKEVEERYQASSAKFEAVESELKLVKEKTKELSIALKAASLDFFKYRNQYRSMVRAKAKGTLIDLSSVKGAEYKGVRISRITPLELRVLLPSGPKGVPYALLPEEHQHRFQFSDEEANAYRQAVAKLRIARAKENRVIDADKENEEAITQLTENAAAIADKKSQIASMTRRIKAKELEAERLESLSRQWQIEENNSKRRGKKYSANSRATKASDEANKIRLAILRAKEIVLQLRFEIGQLLKVN
;
A
#
# COMPACT_ATOMS: atom_id res chain seq x y z
N MET A 1 50.61 42.58 -39.21
CA MET A 1 51.31 42.46 -40.51
C MET A 1 51.50 43.84 -41.10
N LYS A 2 52.60 44.02 -41.82
CA LYS A 2 53.22 45.29 -42.24
C LYS A 2 52.24 46.23 -42.98
N LYS A 3 52.17 47.49 -42.54
CA LYS A 3 51.63 48.60 -43.36
C LYS A 3 52.60 48.80 -44.53
N LEU A 4 52.15 48.53 -45.75
CA LEU A 4 52.79 48.98 -46.98
C LEU A 4 52.05 50.24 -47.44
N THR A 5 52.68 51.38 -47.22
CA THR A 5 52.35 52.65 -47.85
C THR A 5 52.79 52.56 -49.31
N PHE A 6 51.84 52.59 -50.25
CA PHE A 6 52.15 52.86 -51.65
C PHE A 6 52.32 54.36 -51.82
N GLU A 7 53.57 54.75 -52.06
CA GLU A 7 53.95 56.11 -52.41
C GLU A 7 53.47 56.47 -53.82
N ASN A 8 53.18 57.76 -53.98
CA ASN A 8 52.96 58.48 -55.22
C ASN A 8 53.86 57.99 -56.36
N ILE A 9 53.29 57.28 -57.34
CA ILE A 9 53.88 57.14 -58.66
C ILE A 9 53.29 58.22 -59.56
N GLY A 10 54.05 59.32 -59.64
CA GLY A 10 54.19 60.23 -60.77
C GLY A 10 53.00 60.40 -61.72
N MET A 11 52.08 61.30 -61.37
CA MET A 11 51.17 61.99 -62.28
C MET A 11 51.93 63.03 -63.14
N GLY A 12 53.05 62.64 -63.74
CA GLY A 12 54.00 63.50 -64.46
C GLY A 12 54.53 62.94 -65.78
N GLY A 13 53.97 61.83 -66.27
CA GLY A 13 54.53 61.09 -67.42
C GLY A 13 53.63 60.91 -68.64
N VAL A 14 52.46 61.56 -68.73
CA VAL A 14 51.54 61.39 -69.88
C VAL A 14 51.24 62.71 -70.62
N LEU A 15 51.62 63.86 -70.06
CA LEU A 15 51.54 65.17 -70.75
C LEU A 15 52.72 65.44 -71.72
N GLY A 16 53.65 64.49 -71.87
CA GLY A 16 54.85 64.61 -72.72
C GLY A 16 54.78 63.97 -74.11
N LEU A 17 53.67 63.32 -74.48
CA LEU A 17 53.56 62.59 -75.77
C LEU A 17 52.58 63.22 -76.77
N MET A 18 51.93 64.34 -76.43
CA MET A 18 51.01 65.07 -77.32
C MET A 18 51.66 66.20 -78.12
N SER A 19 52.99 66.40 -78.02
CA SER A 19 53.72 67.48 -78.72
C SER A 19 54.66 67.03 -79.85
N PHE A 20 54.59 65.76 -80.28
CA PHE A 20 55.50 65.23 -81.31
C PHE A 20 54.84 64.63 -82.57
N PHE A 21 53.52 64.74 -82.75
CA PHE A 21 52.81 64.22 -83.92
C PHE A 21 51.88 65.27 -84.56
N LEU A 22 52.42 66.44 -84.87
CA LEU A 22 51.81 67.42 -85.78
C LEU A 22 52.78 67.82 -86.89
N TRP A 23 53.58 66.85 -87.36
CA TRP A 23 54.26 66.98 -88.64
C TRP A 23 54.23 65.64 -89.37
N SER A 24 53.47 65.62 -90.47
CA SER A 24 53.32 64.54 -91.45
C SER A 24 52.43 63.36 -91.06
N CYS A 25 51.18 63.39 -91.51
CA CYS A 25 50.48 62.22 -92.04
C CYS A 25 49.25 62.67 -92.85
N GLU A 26 49.45 62.89 -94.15
CA GLU A 26 48.41 62.75 -95.18
C GLU A 26 48.28 61.24 -95.42
N ASN A 27 47.16 60.62 -95.01
CA ASN A 27 46.52 59.45 -95.64
C ASN A 27 45.34 58.99 -94.77
N ALA A 28 44.16 58.87 -95.35
CA ALA A 28 42.90 58.62 -94.63
C ALA A 28 42.67 57.13 -94.28
N ASP A 29 43.24 56.20 -95.05
CA ASP A 29 43.01 54.75 -94.86
C ASP A 29 43.75 54.20 -93.61
N ASP A 30 44.96 54.70 -93.34
CA ASP A 30 45.74 54.33 -92.15
C ASP A 30 45.09 54.84 -90.85
N ILE A 31 44.29 55.92 -90.94
CA ILE A 31 43.54 56.47 -89.82
C ILE A 31 42.39 55.52 -89.45
N GLN A 32 41.75 54.89 -90.43
CA GLN A 32 40.57 54.05 -90.23
C GLN A 32 40.91 52.69 -89.61
N GLU A 33 42.01 52.05 -90.01
CA GLU A 33 42.51 50.82 -89.37
C GLU A 33 43.01 51.08 -87.93
N LEU A 34 43.58 52.27 -87.69
CA LEU A 34 43.94 52.72 -86.34
C LEU A 34 42.69 52.94 -85.48
N GLU A 35 41.63 53.54 -86.04
CA GLU A 35 40.34 53.73 -85.38
C GLU A 35 39.70 52.39 -84.99
N ASP A 36 39.63 51.41 -85.89
CA ASP A 36 39.08 50.07 -85.60
C ASP A 36 39.89 49.32 -84.51
N SER A 37 41.21 49.47 -84.51
CA SER A 37 42.10 48.90 -83.49
C SER A 37 41.95 49.61 -82.15
N ILE A 38 41.85 50.95 -82.16
CA ILE A 38 41.56 51.75 -80.97
C ILE A 38 40.20 51.34 -80.40
N ASP A 39 39.17 51.20 -81.23
CA ASP A 39 37.82 50.79 -80.84
C ASP A 39 37.81 49.37 -80.22
N SER A 40 38.50 48.42 -80.85
CA SER A 40 38.68 47.05 -80.33
C SER A 40 39.43 47.02 -79.00
N ILE A 41 40.51 47.81 -78.89
CA ILE A 41 41.28 47.94 -77.65
C ILE A 41 40.41 48.57 -76.57
N THR A 42 39.68 49.66 -76.85
CA THR A 42 38.74 50.25 -75.89
C THR A 42 37.63 49.29 -75.50
N GLY A 43 37.09 48.49 -76.43
CA GLY A 43 36.11 47.46 -76.13
C GLY A 43 36.66 46.38 -75.17
N SER A 44 37.90 45.94 -75.40
CA SER A 44 38.58 44.98 -74.50
C SER A 44 38.95 45.60 -73.15
N LEU A 45 39.26 46.91 -73.11
CA LEU A 45 39.55 47.64 -71.89
C LEU A 45 38.30 47.76 -71.01
N VAL A 46 37.15 48.06 -71.63
CA VAL A 46 35.83 48.09 -70.97
C VAL A 46 35.45 46.70 -70.43
N ASP A 47 35.74 45.63 -71.18
CA ASP A 47 35.52 44.25 -70.69
C ASP A 47 36.43 43.91 -69.51
N VAL A 48 37.71 44.31 -69.54
CA VAL A 48 38.66 44.12 -68.43
C VAL A 48 38.27 44.95 -67.21
N GLU A 49 37.82 46.19 -67.39
CA GLU A 49 37.31 47.04 -66.31
C GLU A 49 36.07 46.43 -65.66
N SER A 50 35.10 45.95 -66.44
CA SER A 50 33.91 45.29 -65.89
C SER A 50 34.25 44.01 -65.11
N ARG A 51 35.22 43.21 -65.59
CA ARG A 51 35.72 42.03 -64.87
C ARG A 51 36.50 42.39 -63.61
N LEU A 52 37.22 43.52 -63.62
CA LEU A 52 37.90 44.04 -62.42
C LEU A 52 36.87 44.43 -61.36
N GLU A 53 35.83 45.17 -61.74
CA GLU A 53 34.72 45.54 -60.86
C GLU A 53 34.02 44.29 -60.27
N GLU A 54 33.76 43.27 -61.09
CA GLU A 54 33.17 42.01 -60.62
C GLU A 54 34.05 41.26 -59.60
N GLU A 55 35.37 41.23 -59.80
CA GLU A 55 36.30 40.59 -58.86
C GLU A 55 36.47 41.42 -57.57
N GLU A 56 36.44 42.75 -57.66
CA GLU A 56 36.41 43.62 -56.48
C GLU A 56 35.13 43.42 -55.67
N GLU A 57 33.97 43.28 -56.32
CA GLU A 57 32.72 42.92 -55.65
C GLU A 57 32.79 41.54 -54.98
N LYS A 58 33.36 40.53 -55.65
CA LYS A 58 33.54 39.19 -55.07
C LYS A 58 34.47 39.23 -53.86
N LEU A 59 35.55 40.02 -53.92
CA LEU A 59 36.46 40.23 -52.79
C LEU A 59 35.78 40.97 -51.63
N ALA A 60 34.93 41.97 -51.92
CA ALA A 60 34.13 42.65 -50.90
C ALA A 60 33.18 41.66 -50.20
N ARG A 61 32.43 40.87 -50.97
CA ARG A 61 31.56 39.81 -50.44
C ARG A 61 32.34 38.80 -49.60
N LEU A 62 33.52 38.34 -50.05
CA LEU A 62 34.34 37.41 -49.28
C LEU A 62 34.85 37.99 -47.94
N LYS A 63 35.13 39.29 -47.88
CA LYS A 63 35.48 39.96 -46.62
C LYS A 63 34.29 39.97 -45.67
N GLU A 64 33.10 40.31 -46.16
CA GLU A 64 31.86 40.25 -45.38
C GLU A 64 31.58 38.83 -44.86
N TRP A 65 31.74 37.81 -45.70
CA TRP A 65 31.59 36.40 -45.30
C TRP A 65 32.57 35.99 -44.19
N LYS A 66 33.82 36.43 -44.26
CA LYS A 66 34.81 36.17 -43.20
C LYS A 66 34.43 36.84 -41.90
N GLU A 67 33.96 38.09 -41.94
CA GLU A 67 33.47 38.78 -40.73
C GLU A 67 32.24 38.09 -40.13
N VAL A 68 31.33 37.59 -40.97
CA VAL A 68 30.17 36.81 -40.52
C VAL A 68 30.60 35.49 -39.88
N GLU A 69 31.56 34.77 -40.48
CA GLU A 69 32.11 33.52 -39.94
C GLU A 69 32.81 33.73 -38.60
N GLU A 70 33.64 34.78 -38.47
CA GLU A 70 34.28 35.12 -37.19
C GLU A 70 33.24 35.47 -36.10
N ARG A 71 32.18 36.21 -36.46
CA ARG A 71 31.05 36.48 -35.55
C ARG A 71 30.32 35.22 -35.16
N TYR A 72 30.11 34.29 -36.10
CA TYR A 72 29.47 33.01 -35.85
C TYR A 72 30.30 32.16 -34.89
N GLN A 73 31.61 32.03 -35.11
CA GLN A 73 32.50 31.28 -34.21
C GLN A 73 32.55 31.89 -32.81
N ALA A 74 32.65 33.23 -32.73
CA ALA A 74 32.60 33.93 -31.44
C ALA A 74 31.26 33.75 -30.72
N SER A 75 30.15 33.66 -31.46
CA SER A 75 28.82 33.37 -30.92
C SER A 75 28.70 31.92 -30.45
N SER A 76 29.17 30.96 -31.26
CA SER A 76 29.17 29.53 -30.92
C SER A 76 29.95 29.25 -29.64
N ALA A 77 31.14 29.84 -29.48
CA ALA A 77 31.92 29.72 -28.26
C ALA A 77 31.18 30.29 -27.02
N LYS A 78 30.43 31.39 -27.19
CA LYS A 78 29.58 31.94 -26.12
C LYS A 78 28.42 31.00 -25.78
N PHE A 79 27.79 30.37 -26.77
CA PHE A 79 26.72 29.40 -26.54
C PHE A 79 27.22 28.17 -25.78
N GLU A 80 28.38 27.62 -26.15
CA GLU A 80 29.00 26.51 -25.42
C GLU A 80 29.34 26.88 -23.97
N ALA A 81 29.86 28.08 -23.74
CA ALA A 81 30.12 28.59 -22.39
C ALA A 81 28.82 28.67 -21.58
N VAL A 82 27.76 29.28 -22.14
CA VAL A 82 26.44 29.37 -21.50
C VAL A 82 25.83 27.99 -21.25
N GLU A 83 25.99 27.03 -22.16
CA GLU A 83 25.52 25.65 -21.94
C GLU A 83 26.23 24.98 -20.76
N SER A 84 27.54 25.19 -20.63
CA SER A 84 28.32 24.65 -19.50
C SER A 84 27.86 25.26 -18.16
N GLU A 85 27.61 26.58 -18.12
CA GLU A 85 27.08 27.27 -16.96
C GLU A 85 25.66 26.78 -16.63
N LEU A 86 24.80 26.58 -17.63
CA LEU A 86 23.47 26.02 -17.44
C LEU A 86 23.49 24.61 -16.86
N LYS A 87 24.45 23.76 -17.27
CA LYS A 87 24.63 22.43 -16.68
C LYS A 87 25.00 22.53 -15.20
N LEU A 88 25.96 23.39 -14.85
CA LEU A 88 26.36 23.62 -13.46
C LEU A 88 25.23 24.19 -12.60
N VAL A 89 24.46 25.15 -13.11
CA VAL A 89 23.30 25.70 -12.40
C VAL A 89 22.21 24.64 -12.21
N LYS A 90 21.97 23.78 -13.21
CA LYS A 90 21.03 22.65 -13.09
C LYS A 90 21.45 21.64 -12.03
N GLU A 91 22.74 21.38 -11.87
CA GLU A 91 23.25 20.49 -10.82
C GLU A 91 23.09 21.13 -9.44
N LYS A 92 23.52 22.38 -9.27
CA LYS A 92 23.37 23.13 -8.01
C LYS A 92 21.90 23.26 -7.58
N THR A 93 20.99 23.48 -8.52
CA THR A 93 19.55 23.56 -8.21
C THR A 93 18.98 22.21 -7.76
N LYS A 94 19.45 21.09 -8.32
CA LYS A 94 19.09 19.74 -7.83
C LYS A 94 19.61 19.52 -6.42
N GLU A 95 20.88 19.81 -6.17
CA GLU A 95 21.49 19.68 -4.84
C GLU A 95 20.74 20.51 -3.79
N LEU A 96 20.47 21.78 -4.09
CA LEU A 96 19.69 22.67 -3.23
C LEU A 96 18.27 22.14 -3.01
N SER A 97 17.63 21.56 -4.04
CA SER A 97 16.29 20.98 -3.88
C SER A 97 16.29 19.76 -2.96
N ILE A 98 17.34 18.95 -2.98
CA ILE A 98 17.51 17.79 -2.10
C ILE A 98 17.78 18.27 -0.67
N ALA A 99 18.70 19.23 -0.51
CA ALA A 99 19.02 19.83 0.77
C ALA A 99 17.78 20.49 1.41
N LEU A 100 16.95 21.18 0.63
CA LEU A 100 15.70 21.78 1.10
C LEU A 100 14.69 20.71 1.57
N LYS A 101 14.57 19.59 0.85
CA LYS A 101 13.72 18.47 1.26
C LYS A 101 14.21 17.81 2.54
N ALA A 102 15.52 17.61 2.68
CA ALA A 102 16.11 17.07 3.91
C ALA A 102 15.90 18.03 5.10
N ALA A 103 16.24 19.32 4.92
CA ALA A 103 16.08 20.34 5.96
C ALA A 103 14.62 20.52 6.39
N SER A 104 13.67 20.50 5.45
CA SER A 104 12.24 20.56 5.79
C SER A 104 11.79 19.34 6.59
N LEU A 105 12.21 18.13 6.20
CA LEU A 105 11.89 16.90 6.92
C LEU A 105 12.46 16.91 8.35
N ASP A 106 13.69 17.39 8.53
CA ASP A 106 14.31 17.53 9.85
C ASP A 106 13.62 18.61 10.69
N PHE A 107 13.23 19.73 10.08
CA PHE A 107 12.42 20.75 10.75
C PHE A 107 11.06 20.19 11.22
N PHE A 108 10.37 19.40 10.38
CA PHE A 108 9.11 18.76 10.77
C PHE A 108 9.30 17.77 11.94
N LYS A 109 10.37 16.97 11.92
CA LYS A 109 10.73 16.08 13.04
C LYS A 109 10.97 16.87 14.32
N TYR A 110 11.83 17.89 14.26
CA TYR A 110 12.14 18.75 15.39
C TYR A 110 10.88 19.41 15.96
N ARG A 111 10.05 20.01 15.09
CA ARG A 111 8.78 20.65 15.47
C ARG A 111 7.86 19.67 16.19
N ASN A 112 7.72 18.44 15.69
CA ASN A 112 6.88 17.41 16.30
C ASN A 112 7.42 16.94 17.66
N GLN A 113 8.75 16.77 17.78
CA GLN A 113 9.40 16.45 19.05
C GLN A 113 9.26 17.58 20.08
N TYR A 114 9.41 18.83 19.65
CA TYR A 114 9.23 19.98 20.52
C TYR A 114 7.79 20.07 21.01
N ARG A 115 6.81 19.91 20.12
CA ARG A 115 5.38 19.87 20.47
C ARG A 115 5.08 18.76 21.47
N SER A 116 5.58 17.54 21.25
CA SER A 116 5.34 16.43 22.17
C SER A 116 5.94 16.69 23.54
N MET A 117 7.15 17.26 23.60
CA MET A 117 7.80 17.67 24.85
C MET A 117 7.00 18.75 25.59
N VAL A 118 6.58 19.82 24.91
CA VAL A 118 5.78 20.90 25.53
C VAL A 118 4.46 20.35 26.07
N ARG A 119 3.78 19.53 25.27
CA ARG A 119 2.51 18.90 25.67
C ARG A 119 2.70 17.91 26.83
N ALA A 120 3.80 17.16 26.85
CA ALA A 120 4.13 16.25 27.96
C ALA A 120 4.41 17.01 29.26
N LYS A 121 5.18 18.10 29.20
CA LYS A 121 5.46 18.97 30.37
C LYS A 121 4.20 19.62 30.94
N ALA A 122 3.22 19.93 30.09
CA ALA A 122 1.97 20.53 30.53
C ALA A 122 1.03 19.55 31.24
N LYS A 123 1.24 18.23 31.10
CA LYS A 123 0.43 17.22 31.78
C LYS A 123 0.52 17.42 33.29
N GLY A 124 -0.63 17.49 33.95
CA GLY A 124 -0.74 17.70 35.39
C GLY A 124 -0.71 19.15 35.85
N THR A 125 -0.49 20.11 34.94
CA THR A 125 -0.67 21.54 35.26
C THR A 125 -2.15 21.90 35.34
N LEU A 126 -2.47 22.93 36.13
CA LEU A 126 -3.81 23.48 36.26
C LEU A 126 -4.02 24.54 35.17
N ILE A 127 -5.17 24.51 34.52
CA ILE A 127 -5.59 25.48 33.51
C ILE A 127 -6.99 25.98 33.85
N ASP A 128 -7.23 27.26 33.61
CA ASP A 128 -8.57 27.85 33.66
C ASP A 128 -9.18 27.86 32.26
N LEU A 129 -10.27 27.11 32.06
CA LEU A 129 -11.07 27.12 30.83
C LEU A 129 -12.49 27.65 31.11
N SER A 130 -12.69 28.35 32.23
CA SER A 130 -14.00 28.84 32.64
C SER A 130 -14.63 29.79 31.62
N SER A 131 -13.81 30.56 30.90
CA SER A 131 -14.25 31.45 29.83
C SER A 131 -14.96 30.74 28.67
N VAL A 132 -14.71 29.45 28.45
CA VAL A 132 -15.21 28.71 27.28
C VAL A 132 -16.29 27.72 27.65
N LYS A 133 -16.07 26.95 28.72
CA LYS A 133 -16.93 25.82 29.11
C LYS A 133 -17.67 26.02 30.43
N GLY A 134 -17.52 27.18 31.06
CA GLY A 134 -18.23 27.55 32.29
C GLY A 134 -17.44 27.27 33.57
N ALA A 135 -17.99 27.67 34.72
CA ALA A 135 -17.30 27.73 36.01
C ALA A 135 -16.70 26.39 36.49
N GLU A 136 -17.27 25.25 36.09
CA GLU A 136 -16.75 23.90 36.41
C GLU A 136 -15.35 23.66 35.85
N TYR A 137 -14.94 24.45 34.86
CA TYR A 137 -13.65 24.36 34.20
C TYR A 137 -12.62 25.37 34.74
N LYS A 138 -12.85 25.91 35.94
CA LYS A 138 -11.88 26.75 36.63
C LYS A 138 -10.83 25.89 37.35
N GLY A 139 -9.56 26.06 37.00
CA GLY A 139 -8.45 25.36 37.68
C GLY A 139 -8.45 23.85 37.47
N VAL A 140 -8.76 23.38 36.26
CA VAL A 140 -8.82 21.96 35.91
C VAL A 140 -7.43 21.40 35.63
N ARG A 141 -7.17 20.16 36.06
CA ARG A 141 -5.89 19.49 35.81
C ARG A 141 -5.85 18.87 34.41
N ILE A 142 -4.79 19.14 33.65
CA ILE A 142 -4.59 18.49 32.34
C ILE A 142 -4.25 17.01 32.53
N SER A 143 -5.04 16.13 31.93
CA SER A 143 -4.79 14.69 31.91
C SER A 143 -4.00 14.25 30.67
N ARG A 144 -4.41 14.71 29.49
CA ARG A 144 -3.77 14.37 28.21
C ARG A 144 -3.99 15.48 27.19
N ILE A 145 -3.00 15.71 26.33
CA ILE A 145 -3.14 16.60 25.18
C ILE A 145 -3.02 15.75 23.93
N THR A 146 -4.04 15.77 23.10
CA THR A 146 -4.03 15.16 21.76
C THR A 146 -4.12 16.26 20.72
N PRO A 147 -3.77 16.02 19.44
CA PRO A 147 -3.92 17.04 18.39
C PRO A 147 -5.37 17.52 18.16
N LEU A 148 -6.37 16.79 18.67
CA LEU A 148 -7.79 17.11 18.52
C LEU A 148 -8.41 17.77 19.74
N GLU A 149 -7.98 17.36 20.93
CA GLU A 149 -8.60 17.78 22.18
C GLU A 149 -7.60 17.84 23.32
N LEU A 150 -7.83 18.81 24.20
CA LEU A 150 -7.25 18.90 25.52
C LEU A 150 -8.14 18.14 26.50
N ARG A 151 -7.66 17.01 27.01
CA ARG A 151 -8.37 16.25 28.06
C ARG A 151 -8.02 16.80 29.43
N VAL A 152 -9.05 17.22 30.15
CA VAL A 152 -8.98 17.73 31.52
C VAL A 152 -9.68 16.78 32.47
N LEU A 153 -9.20 16.72 33.71
CA LEU A 153 -9.76 15.89 34.77
C LEU A 153 -10.73 16.72 35.63
N LEU A 154 -12.03 16.49 35.47
CA LEU A 154 -13.08 17.06 36.32
C LEU A 154 -13.46 16.09 37.45
N PRO A 155 -14.17 16.55 38.49
CA PRO A 155 -14.77 15.66 39.49
C PRO A 155 -15.69 14.60 38.87
N SER A 156 -16.37 14.92 37.76
CA SER A 156 -17.20 13.97 37.00
C SER A 156 -16.40 12.96 36.16
N GLY A 157 -15.07 13.06 36.13
CA GLY A 157 -14.19 12.26 35.28
C GLY A 157 -13.51 13.04 34.15
N PRO A 158 -12.68 12.37 33.32
CA PRO A 158 -11.93 13.02 32.26
C PRO A 158 -12.83 13.43 31.09
N LYS A 159 -12.87 14.73 30.77
CA LYS A 159 -13.58 15.25 29.59
C LYS A 159 -12.60 15.87 28.59
N GLY A 160 -12.90 15.71 27.30
CA GLY A 160 -12.16 16.32 26.21
C GLY A 160 -12.73 17.68 25.81
N VAL A 161 -11.87 18.68 25.67
CA VAL A 161 -12.21 20.00 25.12
C VAL A 161 -11.55 20.11 23.74
N PRO A 162 -12.32 20.25 22.64
CA PRO A 162 -11.78 20.43 21.30
C PRO A 162 -10.85 21.64 21.20
N TYR A 163 -9.76 21.53 20.44
CA TYR A 163 -8.79 22.61 20.34
C TYR A 163 -9.37 23.91 19.78
N ALA A 164 -10.33 23.83 18.86
CA ALA A 164 -10.99 24.98 18.25
C ALA A 164 -11.79 25.84 19.26
N LEU A 165 -12.17 25.26 20.40
CA LEU A 165 -12.86 25.98 21.47
C LEU A 165 -11.89 26.53 22.53
N LEU A 166 -10.61 26.16 22.50
CA LEU A 166 -9.67 26.64 23.51
C LEU A 166 -9.39 28.14 23.32
N PRO A 167 -9.09 28.89 24.39
CA PRO A 167 -8.57 30.24 24.26
C PRO A 167 -7.31 30.28 23.39
N GLU A 168 -7.12 31.33 22.61
CA GLU A 168 -5.98 31.48 21.68
C GLU A 168 -4.63 31.28 22.37
N GLU A 169 -4.47 31.80 23.60
CA GLU A 169 -3.27 31.60 24.41
C GLU A 169 -2.90 30.12 24.58
N HIS A 170 -3.90 29.27 24.83
CA HIS A 170 -3.70 27.83 25.00
C HIS A 170 -3.53 27.11 23.66
N GLN A 171 -4.18 27.60 22.60
CA GLN A 171 -3.98 27.08 21.25
C GLN A 171 -2.52 27.28 20.80
N HIS A 172 -1.99 28.49 20.99
CA HIS A 172 -0.59 28.84 20.67
C HIS A 172 0.40 28.12 21.58
N ARG A 173 0.16 28.10 22.90
CA ARG A 173 1.04 27.43 23.87
C ARG A 173 1.25 25.95 23.55
N PHE A 174 0.20 25.24 23.11
CA PHE A 174 0.28 23.82 22.73
C PHE A 174 0.48 23.57 21.23
N GLN A 175 0.63 24.66 20.47
CA GLN A 175 0.87 24.68 19.02
C GLN A 175 -0.09 23.80 18.24
N PHE A 176 -1.39 23.93 18.51
CA PHE A 176 -2.41 23.24 17.73
C PHE A 176 -2.38 23.73 16.28
N SER A 177 -2.61 22.82 15.33
CA SER A 177 -2.69 23.13 13.90
C SER A 177 -3.70 22.21 13.22
N ASP A 178 -4.51 22.76 12.33
CA ASP A 178 -5.58 22.03 11.64
C ASP A 178 -5.05 20.86 10.80
N GLU A 179 -3.87 21.03 10.19
CA GLU A 179 -3.19 19.98 9.42
C GLU A 179 -2.88 18.75 10.30
N GLU A 180 -2.36 18.97 11.52
CA GLU A 180 -2.04 17.89 12.46
C GLU A 180 -3.31 17.22 12.98
N ALA A 181 -4.37 18.00 13.25
CA ALA A 181 -5.66 17.47 13.66
C ALA A 181 -6.28 16.58 12.57
N ASN A 182 -6.18 16.99 11.30
CA ASN A 182 -6.69 16.21 10.17
C ASN A 182 -5.89 14.92 9.95
N ALA A 183 -4.55 14.99 9.99
CA ALA A 183 -3.69 13.82 9.91
C ALA A 183 -3.99 12.82 11.05
N TYR A 184 -4.18 13.32 12.27
CA TYR A 184 -4.51 12.49 13.42
C TYR A 184 -5.91 11.86 13.32
N ARG A 185 -6.92 12.58 12.81
CA ARG A 185 -8.26 12.02 12.52
C ARG A 185 -8.18 10.84 11.56
N GLN A 186 -7.42 10.99 10.47
CA GLN A 186 -7.23 9.92 9.49
C GLN A 186 -6.49 8.71 10.10
N ALA A 187 -5.46 8.95 10.91
CA ALA A 187 -4.72 7.88 11.59
C ALA A 187 -5.61 7.09 12.56
N VAL A 188 -6.40 7.79 13.39
CA VAL A 188 -7.33 7.15 14.33
C VAL A 188 -8.43 6.36 13.60
N ALA A 189 -8.95 6.88 12.49
CA ALA A 189 -9.92 6.16 11.67
C ALA A 189 -9.34 4.85 11.12
N LYS A 190 -8.11 4.88 10.59
CA LYS A 190 -7.40 3.69 10.12
C LYS A 190 -7.18 2.66 11.23
N LEU A 191 -6.73 3.12 12.40
CA LEU A 191 -6.53 2.24 13.57
C LEU A 191 -7.84 1.62 14.05
N ARG A 192 -8.94 2.37 14.03
CA ARG A 192 -10.26 1.86 14.40
C ARG A 192 -10.72 0.76 13.44
N ILE A 193 -10.52 0.95 12.14
CA ILE A 193 -10.84 -0.06 11.13
C ILE A 193 -9.96 -1.31 11.32
N ALA A 194 -8.66 -1.14 11.57
CA ALA A 194 -7.75 -2.25 11.81
C ALA A 194 -8.16 -3.07 13.04
N ARG A 195 -8.44 -2.42 14.17
CA ARG A 195 -8.92 -3.10 15.38
C ARG A 195 -10.27 -3.78 15.20
N ALA A 196 -11.18 -3.17 14.45
CA ALA A 196 -12.47 -3.78 14.15
C ALA A 196 -12.31 -5.07 13.32
N LYS A 197 -11.33 -5.12 12.42
CA LYS A 197 -11.00 -6.34 11.67
C LYS A 197 -10.38 -7.40 12.58
N GLU A 198 -9.43 -7.00 13.43
CA GLU A 198 -8.77 -7.89 14.39
C GLU A 198 -9.77 -8.52 15.37
N ASN A 199 -10.66 -7.71 15.95
CA ASN A 199 -11.70 -8.21 16.84
C ASN A 199 -12.64 -9.22 16.15
N ARG A 200 -13.00 -9.00 14.88
CA ARG A 200 -13.82 -9.95 14.13
C ARG A 200 -13.12 -11.30 13.93
N VAL A 201 -11.81 -11.31 13.77
CA VAL A 201 -11.04 -12.56 13.68
C VAL A 201 -11.08 -13.28 15.04
N ILE A 202 -10.84 -12.55 16.13
CA ILE A 202 -10.91 -13.11 17.48
C ILE A 202 -12.30 -13.66 17.81
N ASP A 203 -13.36 -12.95 17.42
CA ASP A 203 -14.73 -13.40 17.66
C ASP A 203 -15.04 -14.66 16.83
N ALA A 204 -14.60 -14.72 15.57
CA ALA A 204 -14.73 -15.92 14.74
C ALA A 204 -13.92 -17.12 15.28
N ASP A 205 -12.72 -16.88 15.82
CA ASP A 205 -11.90 -17.93 16.42
C ASP A 205 -12.57 -18.49 17.69
N LYS A 206 -13.19 -17.63 18.52
CA LYS A 206 -13.96 -18.09 19.70
C LYS A 206 -15.19 -18.90 19.30
N GLU A 207 -15.93 -18.48 18.28
CA GLU A 207 -17.07 -19.25 17.77
C GLU A 207 -16.63 -20.64 17.26
N ASN A 208 -15.47 -20.71 16.61
CA ASN A 208 -14.88 -21.99 16.17
C ASN A 208 -14.43 -22.85 17.34
N GLU A 209 -13.80 -22.28 18.37
CA GLU A 209 -13.40 -23.00 19.59
C GLU A 209 -14.63 -23.53 20.34
N GLU A 210 -15.69 -22.73 20.48
CA GLU A 210 -16.97 -23.14 21.06
C GLU A 210 -17.61 -24.28 20.27
N ALA A 211 -17.62 -24.20 18.93
CA ALA A 211 -18.11 -25.29 18.08
C ALA A 211 -17.27 -26.57 18.24
N ILE A 212 -15.95 -26.47 18.31
CA ILE A 212 -15.06 -27.63 18.52
C ILE A 212 -15.31 -28.25 19.89
N THR A 213 -15.42 -27.45 20.96
CA THR A 213 -15.70 -27.97 22.31
C THR A 213 -17.04 -28.72 22.35
N GLN A 214 -18.10 -28.16 21.78
CA GLN A 214 -19.41 -28.84 21.67
C GLN A 214 -19.30 -30.16 20.89
N LEU A 215 -18.57 -30.18 19.78
CA LEU A 215 -18.34 -31.41 19.02
C LEU A 215 -17.57 -32.46 19.84
N THR A 216 -16.56 -32.06 20.61
CA THR A 216 -15.80 -32.98 21.47
C THR A 216 -16.63 -33.52 22.63
N GLU A 217 -17.46 -32.69 23.27
CA GLU A 217 -18.39 -33.10 24.33
C GLU A 217 -19.44 -34.07 23.79
N ASN A 218 -20.02 -33.78 22.63
CA ASN A 218 -20.97 -34.66 21.95
C ASN A 218 -20.30 -36.01 21.61
N ALA A 219 -19.07 -35.99 21.10
CA ALA A 219 -18.32 -37.21 20.79
C ALA A 219 -18.05 -38.06 22.05
N ALA A 220 -17.67 -37.43 23.16
CA ALA A 220 -17.47 -38.10 24.45
C ALA A 220 -18.77 -38.72 24.97
N ALA A 221 -19.88 -37.96 24.96
CA ALA A 221 -21.20 -38.45 25.38
C ALA A 221 -21.67 -39.64 24.52
N ILE A 222 -21.42 -39.61 23.21
CA ILE A 222 -21.72 -40.74 22.32
C ILE A 222 -20.88 -41.97 22.68
N ALA A 223 -19.59 -41.81 22.97
CA ALA A 223 -18.71 -42.91 23.36
C ALA A 223 -19.19 -43.58 24.68
N ASP A 224 -19.57 -42.78 25.67
CA ASP A 224 -20.10 -43.27 26.94
C ASP A 224 -21.40 -44.06 26.74
N LYS A 225 -22.37 -43.51 25.99
CA LYS A 225 -23.63 -44.21 25.69
C LYS A 225 -23.39 -45.51 24.90
N LYS A 226 -22.44 -45.54 23.97
CA LYS A 226 -22.04 -46.78 23.26
C LYS A 226 -21.49 -47.83 24.22
N SER A 227 -20.67 -47.43 25.20
CA SER A 227 -20.14 -48.35 26.22
C SER A 227 -21.26 -48.94 27.09
N GLN A 228 -22.25 -48.12 27.48
CA GLN A 228 -23.42 -48.56 28.24
C GLN A 228 -24.27 -49.56 27.45
N ILE A 229 -24.50 -49.30 26.16
CA ILE A 229 -25.19 -50.24 25.26
C ILE A 229 -24.45 -51.57 25.19
N ALA A 230 -23.11 -51.56 25.05
CA ALA A 230 -22.31 -52.78 24.99
C ALA A 230 -22.42 -53.60 26.29
N SER A 231 -22.31 -52.94 27.44
CA SER A 231 -22.47 -53.55 28.77
C SER A 231 -23.86 -54.16 28.96
N MET A 232 -24.93 -53.41 28.65
CA MET A 232 -26.32 -53.87 28.73
C MET A 232 -26.59 -55.04 27.78
N THR A 233 -26.05 -55.00 26.55
CA THR A 233 -26.20 -56.08 25.57
C THR A 233 -25.57 -57.38 26.08
N ARG A 234 -24.40 -57.32 26.73
CA ARG A 234 -23.77 -58.50 27.35
C ARG A 234 -24.63 -59.06 28.49
N ARG A 235 -25.19 -58.19 29.35
CA ARG A 235 -26.10 -58.58 30.44
C ARG A 235 -27.38 -59.23 29.92
N ILE A 236 -27.96 -58.68 28.85
CA ILE A 236 -29.14 -59.26 28.19
C ILE A 236 -28.84 -60.68 27.72
N LYS A 237 -27.74 -60.88 26.96
CA LYS A 237 -27.35 -62.21 26.47
C LYS A 237 -27.14 -63.22 27.61
N ALA A 238 -26.49 -62.80 28.70
CA ALA A 238 -26.28 -63.67 29.86
C ALA A 238 -27.62 -64.09 30.51
N LYS A 239 -28.56 -63.16 30.65
CA LYS A 239 -29.90 -63.43 31.18
C LYS A 239 -30.75 -64.27 30.22
N GLU A 240 -30.61 -64.09 28.91
CA GLU A 240 -31.28 -64.92 27.90
C GLU A 240 -30.85 -66.38 28.05
N LEU A 241 -29.55 -66.65 28.19
CA LEU A 241 -29.01 -67.98 28.46
C LEU A 241 -29.52 -68.57 29.79
N GLU A 242 -29.63 -67.76 30.84
CA GLU A 242 -30.15 -68.19 32.15
C GLU A 242 -31.64 -68.56 32.06
N ALA A 243 -32.45 -67.76 31.37
CA ALA A 243 -33.85 -68.05 31.14
C ALA A 243 -34.04 -69.34 30.32
N GLU A 244 -33.25 -69.54 29.27
CA GLU A 244 -33.27 -70.77 28.46
C GLU A 244 -32.90 -72.02 29.28
N ARG A 245 -31.88 -71.91 30.14
CA ARG A 245 -31.52 -72.98 31.07
C ARG A 245 -32.68 -73.34 32.00
N LEU A 246 -33.30 -72.36 32.65
CA LEU A 246 -34.44 -72.59 33.55
C LEU A 246 -35.64 -73.19 32.83
N GLU A 247 -35.91 -72.79 31.59
CA GLU A 247 -36.95 -73.40 30.77
C GLU A 247 -36.63 -74.86 30.42
N SER A 248 -35.38 -75.15 30.06
CA SER A 248 -34.97 -76.54 29.77
C SER A 248 -35.15 -77.44 31.00
N LEU A 249 -34.78 -76.95 32.19
CA LEU A 249 -34.96 -77.66 33.46
C LEU A 249 -36.45 -77.84 33.79
N SER A 250 -37.26 -76.81 33.58
CA SER A 250 -38.72 -76.88 33.76
C SER A 250 -39.34 -77.96 32.86
N ARG A 251 -38.95 -78.01 31.58
CA ARG A 251 -39.41 -79.05 30.64
C ARG A 251 -38.97 -80.45 31.06
N GLN A 252 -37.72 -80.61 31.49
CA GLN A 252 -37.21 -81.89 32.00
C GLN A 252 -38.01 -82.38 33.21
N TRP A 253 -38.25 -81.50 34.19
CA TRP A 253 -39.05 -81.83 35.37
C TRP A 253 -40.52 -82.14 35.04
N GLN A 254 -41.12 -81.49 34.04
CA GLN A 254 -42.46 -81.85 33.54
C GLN A 254 -42.48 -83.26 32.92
N ILE A 255 -41.45 -83.61 32.14
CA ILE A 255 -41.32 -84.95 31.55
C ILE A 255 -41.15 -86.00 32.64
N GLU A 256 -40.30 -85.75 33.65
CA GLU A 256 -40.10 -86.64 34.80
C GLU A 256 -41.38 -86.85 35.61
N GLU A 257 -42.14 -85.78 35.85
CA GLU A 257 -43.44 -85.82 36.51
C GLU A 257 -44.43 -86.71 35.74
N ASN A 258 -44.54 -86.49 34.42
CA ASN A 258 -45.44 -87.26 33.55
C ASN A 258 -45.05 -88.74 33.50
N ASN A 259 -43.74 -89.04 33.44
CA ASN A 259 -43.22 -90.41 33.48
C ASN A 259 -43.46 -91.09 34.83
N SER A 260 -43.33 -90.35 35.94
CA SER A 260 -43.57 -90.87 37.30
C SER A 260 -45.05 -91.18 37.53
N LYS A 261 -45.95 -90.30 37.08
CA LYS A 261 -47.40 -90.53 37.10
C LYS A 261 -47.80 -91.78 36.32
N ARG A 262 -47.24 -91.97 35.11
CA ARG A 262 -47.45 -93.19 34.30
C ARG A 262 -46.99 -94.48 35.00
N ARG A 263 -45.98 -94.39 35.88
CA ARG A 263 -45.46 -95.50 36.67
C ARG A 263 -46.14 -95.68 38.03
N GLY A 264 -47.22 -94.95 38.32
CA GLY A 264 -47.98 -95.04 39.58
C GLY A 264 -47.25 -94.48 40.81
N LYS A 265 -46.13 -93.77 40.64
CA LYS A 265 -45.37 -93.17 41.76
C LYS A 265 -45.84 -91.73 41.99
N LYS A 266 -46.10 -91.37 43.25
CA LYS A 266 -46.33 -89.97 43.65
C LYS A 266 -44.98 -89.25 43.72
N TYR A 267 -44.57 -88.65 42.61
CA TYR A 267 -43.42 -87.75 42.55
C TYR A 267 -43.91 -86.29 42.55
N SER A 268 -43.12 -85.38 43.11
CA SER A 268 -43.46 -83.96 43.27
C SER A 268 -42.46 -83.08 42.50
N ALA A 269 -42.38 -83.26 41.18
CA ALA A 269 -41.57 -82.41 40.30
C ALA A 269 -42.35 -81.23 39.72
N ASN A 270 -43.68 -81.29 39.70
CA ASN A 270 -44.52 -80.22 39.13
C ASN A 270 -44.34 -78.85 39.82
N SER A 271 -44.15 -78.82 41.14
CA SER A 271 -43.89 -77.57 41.89
C SER A 271 -42.52 -76.96 41.54
N ARG A 272 -41.53 -77.77 41.17
CA ARG A 272 -40.20 -77.29 40.76
C ARG A 272 -40.24 -76.75 39.34
N ALA A 273 -40.95 -77.44 38.45
CA ALA A 273 -41.15 -77.01 37.06
C ALA A 273 -41.87 -75.66 36.96
N THR A 274 -42.92 -75.47 37.76
CA THR A 274 -43.67 -74.19 37.83
C THR A 274 -42.80 -73.06 38.34
N LYS A 275 -42.07 -73.25 39.45
CA LYS A 275 -41.12 -72.26 39.98
C LYS A 275 -40.04 -71.86 38.96
N ALA A 276 -39.40 -72.81 38.29
CA ALA A 276 -38.40 -72.52 37.27
C ALA A 276 -38.99 -71.79 36.06
N SER A 277 -40.22 -72.12 35.66
CA SER A 277 -40.93 -71.40 34.60
C SER A 277 -41.25 -69.96 35.01
N ASP A 278 -41.68 -69.73 36.25
CA ASP A 278 -41.98 -68.39 36.76
C ASP A 278 -40.72 -67.53 36.87
N GLU A 279 -39.61 -68.12 37.31
CA GLU A 279 -38.30 -67.45 37.33
C GLU A 279 -37.80 -67.09 35.93
N ALA A 280 -37.93 -68.00 34.95
CA ALA A 280 -37.62 -67.71 33.56
C ALA A 280 -38.46 -66.55 33.00
N ASN A 281 -39.76 -66.50 33.33
CA ASN A 281 -40.66 -65.41 32.93
C ASN A 281 -40.28 -64.07 33.58
N LYS A 282 -39.88 -64.07 34.85
CA LYS A 282 -39.35 -62.87 35.53
C LYS A 282 -38.08 -62.35 34.85
N ILE A 283 -37.17 -63.25 34.47
CA ILE A 283 -35.95 -62.89 33.75
C ILE A 283 -36.27 -62.30 32.38
N ARG A 284 -37.24 -62.87 31.64
CA ARG A 284 -37.72 -62.31 30.36
C ARG A 284 -38.30 -60.92 30.48
N LEU A 285 -39.12 -60.65 31.49
CA LEU A 285 -39.64 -59.31 31.75
C LEU A 285 -38.50 -58.31 32.03
N ALA A 286 -37.48 -58.73 32.79
CA ALA A 286 -36.30 -57.90 33.03
C ALA A 286 -35.47 -57.65 31.76
N ILE A 287 -35.37 -58.64 30.85
CA ILE A 287 -34.73 -58.49 29.54
C ILE A 287 -35.48 -57.47 28.68
N LEU A 288 -36.81 -57.50 28.64
CA LEU A 288 -37.61 -56.54 27.88
C LEU A 288 -37.35 -55.10 28.33
N ARG A 289 -37.35 -54.86 29.66
CA ARG A 289 -36.99 -53.54 30.23
C ARG A 289 -35.57 -53.11 29.87
N ALA A 290 -34.61 -54.04 29.91
CA ALA A 290 -33.24 -53.75 29.52
C ALA A 290 -33.11 -53.42 28.02
N LYS A 291 -33.87 -54.10 27.14
CA LYS A 291 -33.92 -53.80 25.70
C LYS A 291 -34.52 -52.42 25.43
N GLU A 292 -35.53 -52.00 26.19
CA GLU A 292 -36.12 -50.66 26.11
C GLU A 292 -35.09 -49.57 26.45
N ILE A 293 -34.33 -49.74 27.54
CA ILE A 293 -33.24 -48.81 27.90
C ILE A 293 -32.18 -48.73 26.80
N VAL A 294 -31.82 -49.86 26.17
CA VAL A 294 -30.89 -49.86 25.03
C VAL A 294 -31.44 -49.08 23.84
N LEU A 295 -32.74 -49.17 23.56
CA LEU A 295 -33.39 -48.39 22.50
C LEU A 295 -33.39 -46.89 22.81
N GLN A 296 -33.65 -46.49 24.07
CA GLN A 296 -33.56 -45.10 24.51
C GLN A 296 -32.15 -44.53 24.32
N LEU A 297 -31.12 -45.26 24.77
CA LEU A 297 -29.72 -44.85 24.58
C LEU A 297 -29.34 -44.69 23.10
N ARG A 298 -29.85 -45.58 22.23
CA ARG A 298 -29.65 -45.46 20.77
C ARG A 298 -30.37 -44.24 20.18
N PHE A 299 -31.56 -43.95 20.67
CA PHE A 299 -32.32 -42.77 20.26
C PHE A 299 -31.60 -41.47 20.67
N GLU A 300 -31.09 -41.40 21.90
CA GLU A 300 -30.30 -40.25 22.39
C GLU A 300 -29.02 -40.05 21.59
N ILE A 301 -28.29 -41.13 21.23
CA ILE A 301 -27.16 -41.05 20.30
C ILE A 301 -27.63 -40.48 18.95
N GLY A 302 -28.78 -40.93 18.44
CA GLY A 302 -29.36 -40.42 17.20
C GLY A 302 -29.73 -38.94 17.25
N GLN A 303 -30.12 -38.42 18.42
CA GLN A 303 -30.35 -36.98 18.60
C GLN A 303 -29.04 -36.20 18.63
N LEU A 304 -28.03 -36.68 19.37
CA LEU A 304 -26.71 -36.04 19.42
C LEU A 304 -26.02 -35.99 18.05
N LEU A 305 -26.26 -36.99 17.19
CA LEU A 305 -25.73 -37.02 15.82
C LEU A 305 -26.46 -36.08 14.84
N LYS A 306 -27.69 -35.66 15.14
CA LYS A 306 -28.48 -34.73 14.32
C LYS A 306 -28.24 -33.25 14.64
N VAL A 307 -27.64 -32.98 15.80
CA VAL A 307 -27.28 -31.63 16.26
C VAL A 307 -25.92 -31.19 15.67
N ASN A 308 -25.17 -32.12 15.07
CA ASN A 308 -24.00 -31.86 14.24
C ASN A 308 -24.39 -31.75 12.75
#